data_AF-A0A1R3R744-F1
#
_entry.id   AF-A0A1R3R744-F1
#
_cell.length_a   1.000
_cell.length_b   1.000
_cell.length_c   1.000
_cell.angle_alpha   90.00
_cell.angle_beta   90.00
_cell.angle_gamma   90.00
#
_symmetry.space_group_name_H-M   'P 1'
#
loop_
_entity.id
_entity.type
_entity.pdbx_description
1 polymer ?
#
loop_
_entity_poly.entity_id
_entity_poly.type
_entity_poly.pdbx_seq_one_letter_code
_entity_poly.pdbx_strand_id
1 'polypeptide(L)'
;MRTQLFPALLTGATAWMHVAAAAENSTLYGPDELSLAVATSFLDCLNTTGTEYRLLVDDGWTVVLPVGNRTIELEAADGALYNCLTMPEIMSGMQVAAEDTIESDETHDSSIPAGTASYPWLVAQGAQGKRIVGSRATPSSSSEEDGLARRADALAKRTHYHYYAYLSDYASCANEDLYVRFGSTCYNHASAYASVQFDNVFSSKILTMKIWPHHQCSKGNVRKFTVGPNSVSSCHTRTTYSYHGHYASCSC
;
A
#
# COMPACT_ATOMS: atom_id res chain seq x y z
N MET A 1 -46.52 -0.59 62.59
CA MET A 1 -45.58 0.52 62.33
C MET A 1 -44.65 0.11 61.20
N ARG A 2 -44.69 0.87 60.09
CA ARG A 2 -43.60 1.20 59.14
C ARG A 2 -42.59 0.11 58.70
N THR A 3 -42.67 -0.21 57.38
CA THR A 3 -41.60 -0.16 56.34
C THR A 3 -40.34 -1.06 56.55
N GLN A 4 -39.73 -1.73 55.57
CA GLN A 4 -39.44 -1.37 54.16
C GLN A 4 -39.30 -2.63 53.27
N LEU A 5 -39.70 -2.49 52.02
CA LEU A 5 -39.32 -3.33 50.88
C LEU A 5 -37.87 -3.02 50.46
N PHE A 6 -37.09 -4.04 50.10
CA PHE A 6 -35.93 -3.91 49.23
C PHE A 6 -35.99 -4.98 48.13
N PRO A 7 -36.17 -4.60 46.86
CA PRO A 7 -35.96 -5.51 45.75
C PRO A 7 -34.46 -5.57 45.42
N ALA A 8 -33.89 -6.78 45.40
CA ALA A 8 -32.56 -7.01 44.86
C ALA A 8 -32.62 -6.92 43.32
N LEU A 9 -32.07 -5.84 42.77
CA LEU A 9 -31.80 -5.69 41.34
C LEU A 9 -30.61 -6.58 40.96
N LEU A 10 -30.88 -7.68 40.25
CA LEU A 10 -29.87 -8.42 39.50
C LEU A 10 -29.50 -7.61 38.26
N THR A 11 -28.49 -6.75 38.37
CA THR A 11 -27.86 -6.14 37.20
C THR A 11 -27.03 -7.21 36.49
N GLY A 12 -27.53 -7.68 35.34
CA GLY A 12 -26.78 -8.54 34.43
C GLY A 12 -25.53 -7.82 33.93
N ALA A 13 -24.37 -8.30 34.35
CA ALA A 13 -23.12 -7.94 33.71
C ALA A 13 -23.08 -8.62 32.33
N THR A 14 -23.46 -7.90 31.27
CA THR A 14 -23.04 -8.28 29.93
C THR A 14 -21.53 -8.12 29.89
N ALA A 15 -20.81 -9.23 29.99
CA ALA A 15 -19.40 -9.25 29.65
C ALA A 15 -19.32 -8.94 28.15
N TRP A 16 -18.92 -7.72 27.81
CA TRP A 16 -18.46 -7.39 26.48
C TRP A 16 -17.16 -8.17 26.31
N MET A 17 -17.25 -9.38 25.76
CA MET A 17 -16.10 -10.08 25.23
C MET A 17 -15.58 -9.20 24.10
N HIS A 18 -14.61 -8.36 24.42
CA HIS A 18 -13.68 -7.85 23.43
C HIS A 18 -13.00 -9.07 22.83
N VAL A 19 -13.51 -9.54 21.70
CA VAL A 19 -12.75 -10.40 20.81
C VAL A 19 -11.55 -9.56 20.42
N ALA A 20 -10.42 -9.78 21.09
CA ALA A 20 -9.15 -9.35 20.55
C ALA A 20 -9.07 -10.03 19.19
N ALA A 21 -9.17 -9.26 18.11
CA ALA A 21 -8.85 -9.75 16.79
C ALA A 21 -7.47 -10.39 16.92
N ALA A 22 -7.38 -11.70 16.65
CA ALA A 22 -6.09 -12.36 16.61
C ALA A 22 -5.23 -11.56 15.63
N ALA A 23 -4.03 -11.20 16.04
CA ALA A 23 -3.09 -10.56 15.13
C ALA A 23 -2.78 -11.57 14.02
N GLU A 24 -3.39 -11.38 12.86
CA GLU A 24 -3.15 -12.24 11.70
C GLU A 24 -1.74 -11.93 11.16
N ASN A 25 -1.04 -12.97 10.71
CA ASN A 25 0.25 -12.78 10.05
C ASN A 25 0.01 -12.19 8.66
N SER A 26 0.82 -11.21 8.28
CA SER A 26 0.78 -10.64 6.93
C SER A 26 1.47 -11.56 5.93
N THR A 27 0.85 -11.76 4.77
CA THR A 27 1.42 -12.52 3.65
C THR A 27 2.56 -11.72 3.02
N LEU A 28 3.73 -12.33 2.89
CA LEU A 28 4.88 -11.70 2.22
C LEU A 28 4.92 -12.12 0.76
N TYR A 29 4.80 -11.14 -0.13
CA TYR A 29 4.93 -11.35 -1.58
C TYR A 29 6.34 -10.99 -2.08
N GLY A 30 6.94 -11.90 -2.83
CA GLY A 30 8.17 -11.69 -3.57
C GLY A 30 7.93 -11.71 -5.08
N PRO A 31 8.94 -11.31 -5.87
CA PRO A 31 8.86 -11.36 -7.33
C PRO A 31 8.73 -12.80 -7.84
N ASP A 32 7.98 -12.97 -8.93
CA ASP A 32 7.85 -14.23 -9.67
C ASP A 32 7.65 -13.98 -11.18
N GLU A 33 7.57 -15.07 -11.95
CA GLU A 33 7.14 -15.00 -13.35
C GLU A 33 5.74 -14.39 -13.46
N LEU A 34 5.57 -13.46 -14.42
CA LEU A 34 4.27 -12.87 -14.71
C LEU A 34 3.37 -13.91 -15.39
N SER A 35 2.20 -14.19 -14.81
CA SER A 35 1.20 -15.06 -15.42
C SER A 35 0.47 -14.37 -16.57
N LEU A 36 0.28 -15.08 -17.69
CA LEU A 36 -0.54 -14.62 -18.83
C LEU A 36 -1.95 -14.22 -18.39
N ALA A 37 -2.58 -15.01 -17.51
CA ALA A 37 -3.95 -14.73 -17.07
C ALA A 37 -4.03 -13.40 -16.31
N VAL A 38 -3.12 -13.18 -15.36
CA VAL A 38 -3.11 -11.93 -14.55
C VAL A 38 -2.76 -10.72 -15.42
N ALA A 39 -1.77 -10.85 -16.31
CA ALA A 39 -1.40 -9.78 -17.23
C ALA A 39 -2.55 -9.41 -18.17
N THR A 40 -3.27 -10.40 -18.69
CA THR A 40 -4.43 -10.19 -19.57
C THR A 40 -5.55 -9.49 -18.80
N SER A 41 -5.90 -9.95 -17.59
CA SER A 41 -6.89 -9.29 -16.73
C SER A 41 -6.53 -7.83 -16.45
N PHE A 42 -5.26 -7.54 -16.18
CA PHE A 42 -4.78 -6.17 -15.97
C PHE A 42 -4.90 -5.30 -17.22
N LEU A 43 -4.41 -5.77 -18.37
CA LEU A 43 -4.46 -5.03 -19.63
C LEU A 43 -5.90 -4.79 -20.10
N ASP A 44 -6.77 -5.80 -19.98
CA ASP A 44 -8.19 -5.69 -20.31
C ASP A 44 -8.88 -4.66 -19.41
N CYS A 45 -8.65 -4.74 -18.10
CA CYS A 45 -9.19 -3.74 -17.17
C CYS A 45 -8.72 -2.32 -17.55
N LEU A 46 -7.42 -2.15 -17.77
CA LEU A 46 -6.82 -0.85 -18.11
C LEU A 46 -7.42 -0.26 -19.39
N ASN A 47 -7.64 -1.08 -20.41
CA ASN A 47 -8.25 -0.68 -21.69
C ASN A 47 -9.74 -0.30 -21.56
N THR A 48 -10.43 -0.75 -20.52
CA THR A 48 -11.85 -0.43 -20.27
C THR A 48 -12.07 0.78 -19.36
N THR A 49 -10.99 1.37 -18.82
CA THR A 49 -11.09 2.55 -17.92
C THR A 49 -11.65 3.80 -18.60
N GLY A 50 -11.63 3.86 -19.94
CA GLY A 50 -12.00 5.05 -20.71
C GLY A 50 -10.98 6.20 -20.61
N THR A 51 -9.84 5.98 -19.95
CA THR A 51 -8.73 6.94 -19.84
C THR A 51 -7.52 6.39 -20.58
N GLU A 52 -6.85 7.24 -21.35
CA GLU A 52 -5.62 6.85 -22.02
C GLU A 52 -4.43 6.87 -21.04
N TYR A 53 -3.72 5.75 -20.99
CA TYR A 53 -2.50 5.58 -20.20
C TYR A 53 -1.36 5.08 -21.07
N ARG A 54 -0.15 5.23 -20.55
CA ARG A 54 1.06 4.60 -21.07
C ARG A 54 1.59 3.60 -20.05
N LEU A 55 2.32 2.61 -20.53
CA LEU A 55 2.97 1.61 -19.69
C LEU A 55 4.48 1.64 -19.93
N LEU A 56 5.23 1.52 -18.86
CA LEU A 56 6.65 1.14 -18.88
C LEU A 56 6.87 0.02 -17.86
N VAL A 57 8.01 -0.65 -17.95
CA VAL A 57 8.46 -1.56 -16.90
C VAL A 57 9.71 -0.99 -16.27
N ASP A 58 9.68 -0.84 -14.95
CA ASP A 58 10.78 -0.31 -14.14
C ASP A 58 11.07 -1.28 -12.99
N ASP A 59 12.23 -1.92 -13.05
CA ASP A 59 12.70 -2.90 -12.06
C ASP A 59 11.65 -3.98 -11.70
N GLY A 60 11.07 -4.60 -12.73
CA GLY A 60 10.04 -5.63 -12.57
C GLY A 60 8.62 -5.10 -12.35
N TRP A 61 8.45 -3.83 -12.01
CA TRP A 61 7.15 -3.20 -11.84
C TRP A 61 6.59 -2.75 -13.19
N THR A 62 5.36 -3.16 -13.50
CA THR A 62 4.60 -2.53 -14.57
C THR A 62 4.05 -1.19 -14.05
N VAL A 63 4.52 -0.09 -14.62
CA VAL A 63 4.18 1.26 -14.17
C VAL A 63 3.22 1.90 -15.16
N VAL A 64 2.05 2.29 -14.66
CA VAL A 64 1.03 3.05 -15.39
C VAL A 64 1.34 4.54 -15.30
N LEU A 65 1.50 5.17 -16.45
CA LEU A 65 1.70 6.61 -16.57
C LEU A 65 0.47 7.26 -17.21
N PRO A 66 0.07 8.47 -16.79
CA PRO A 66 -0.95 9.22 -17.50
C PRO A 66 -0.40 9.75 -18.84
N VAL A 67 -1.28 9.99 -19.80
CA VAL A 67 -0.91 10.76 -21.00
C VAL A 67 -0.80 12.25 -20.65
N GLY A 68 0.28 12.89 -21.12
CA GLY A 68 0.59 14.29 -20.84
C GLY A 68 1.28 14.48 -19.50
N ASN A 69 1.53 15.73 -19.12
CA ASN A 69 2.14 16.12 -17.85
C ASN A 69 1.01 16.32 -16.81
N ARG A 70 0.73 15.29 -16.02
CA ARG A 70 -0.31 15.36 -14.97
C ARG A 70 -0.07 14.37 -13.83
N THR A 71 -0.81 14.58 -12.74
CA THR A 71 -0.92 13.65 -11.62
C THR A 71 -1.96 12.56 -11.90
N ILE A 72 -1.69 11.34 -11.42
CA ILE A 72 -2.69 10.27 -11.30
C ILE A 72 -3.48 10.44 -10.00
N GLU A 73 -4.78 10.60 -10.08
CA GLU A 73 -5.69 10.74 -8.96
C GLU A 73 -6.55 9.49 -8.79
N LEU A 74 -5.99 8.45 -8.15
CA LEU A 74 -6.63 7.13 -7.95
C LEU A 74 -7.98 7.19 -7.21
N GLU A 75 -8.23 8.23 -6.43
CA GLU A 75 -9.48 8.41 -5.68
C GLU A 75 -10.45 9.40 -6.36
N ALA A 76 -10.09 9.91 -7.54
CA ALA A 76 -10.88 10.86 -8.30
C ALA A 76 -10.88 10.50 -9.81
N ALA A 77 -10.19 11.30 -10.64
CA ALA A 77 -10.24 11.16 -12.09
C ALA A 77 -9.77 9.78 -12.59
N ASP A 78 -8.82 9.14 -11.91
CA ASP A 78 -8.26 7.84 -12.26
C ASP A 78 -8.86 6.69 -11.41
N GLY A 79 -10.08 6.87 -10.89
CA GLY A 79 -10.78 5.86 -10.07
C GLY A 79 -10.98 4.51 -10.77
N ALA A 80 -11.16 4.51 -12.10
CA ALA A 80 -11.24 3.26 -12.86
C ALA A 80 -9.90 2.52 -12.88
N LEU A 81 -8.76 3.22 -12.93
CA LEU A 81 -7.44 2.61 -12.77
C LEU A 81 -7.29 2.03 -11.36
N TYR A 82 -7.75 2.74 -10.33
CA TYR A 82 -7.74 2.23 -8.96
C TYR A 82 -8.52 0.91 -8.83
N ASN A 83 -9.67 0.78 -9.49
CA ASN A 83 -10.41 -0.48 -9.54
C ASN A 83 -9.56 -1.60 -10.14
N CYS A 84 -8.85 -1.37 -11.25
CA CYS A 84 -7.93 -2.36 -11.82
C CYS A 84 -6.82 -2.75 -10.83
N LEU A 85 -6.19 -1.76 -10.17
CA LEU A 85 -5.12 -2.00 -9.19
C LEU A 85 -5.60 -2.70 -7.91
N THR A 86 -6.91 -2.78 -7.70
CA THR A 86 -7.52 -3.38 -6.50
C THR A 86 -8.28 -4.68 -6.78
N MET A 87 -8.28 -5.17 -8.02
CA MET A 87 -8.79 -6.51 -8.33
C MET A 87 -7.93 -7.56 -7.60
N PRO A 88 -8.53 -8.53 -6.89
CA PRO A 88 -7.79 -9.49 -6.07
C PRO A 88 -6.68 -10.23 -6.82
N GLU A 89 -6.92 -10.63 -8.06
CA GLU A 89 -5.96 -11.31 -8.93
C GLU A 89 -4.78 -10.42 -9.33
N ILE A 90 -5.00 -9.12 -9.52
CA ILE A 90 -3.94 -8.15 -9.89
C ILE A 90 -3.11 -7.81 -8.65
N MET A 91 -3.78 -7.53 -7.52
CA MET A 91 -3.13 -7.19 -6.25
C MET A 91 -2.16 -8.26 -5.77
N SER A 92 -2.60 -9.53 -5.85
CA SER A 92 -1.83 -10.68 -5.36
C SER A 92 -0.96 -11.33 -6.43
N GLY A 93 -1.19 -11.05 -7.71
CA GLY A 93 -0.54 -11.74 -8.82
C GLY A 93 0.45 -10.91 -9.63
N MET A 94 0.45 -9.58 -9.52
CA MET A 94 1.29 -8.70 -10.38
C MET A 94 1.91 -7.53 -9.62
N GLN A 95 3.15 -7.18 -9.96
CA GLN A 95 3.81 -5.96 -9.49
C GLN A 95 3.39 -4.79 -10.38
N VAL A 96 2.41 -4.01 -9.91
CA VAL A 96 1.87 -2.87 -10.64
C VAL A 96 1.90 -1.62 -9.76
N ALA A 97 2.30 -0.50 -10.35
CA ALA A 97 2.24 0.82 -9.76
C ALA A 97 1.69 1.83 -10.77
N ALA A 98 1.29 3.00 -10.28
CA ALA A 98 0.91 4.15 -11.07
C ALA A 98 1.85 5.32 -10.72
N GLU A 99 2.30 6.09 -11.70
CA GLU A 99 3.26 7.17 -11.48
C GLU A 99 2.86 8.45 -12.19
N ASP A 100 3.11 9.59 -11.53
CA ASP A 100 2.88 10.91 -12.09
C ASP A 100 3.93 11.26 -13.16
N THR A 101 3.58 12.19 -14.04
CA THR A 101 4.45 12.70 -15.11
C THR A 101 4.62 14.22 -15.01
N ILE A 102 4.53 14.75 -13.79
CA ILE A 102 4.60 16.20 -13.54
C ILE A 102 5.99 16.76 -13.89
N GLU A 103 7.03 15.99 -13.59
CA GLU A 103 8.41 16.31 -13.87
C GLU A 103 8.93 15.42 -15.01
N SER A 104 9.87 15.95 -15.78
CA SER A 104 10.51 15.19 -16.86
C SER A 104 11.34 14.07 -16.27
N ASP A 105 11.12 12.85 -16.76
CA ASP A 105 11.87 11.66 -16.39
C ASP A 105 12.19 10.89 -17.67
N GLU A 106 13.47 10.74 -18.00
CA GLU A 106 13.92 10.09 -19.23
C GLU A 106 13.46 8.62 -19.32
N THR A 107 13.21 7.97 -18.17
CA THR A 107 12.68 6.60 -18.17
C THR A 107 11.28 6.52 -18.80
N HIS A 108 10.51 7.61 -18.73
CA HIS A 108 9.16 7.68 -19.29
C HIS A 108 9.18 7.66 -20.84
N ASP A 109 10.29 8.01 -21.48
CA ASP A 109 10.42 7.99 -22.95
C ASP A 109 10.34 6.57 -23.53
N SER A 110 10.68 5.56 -22.73
CA SER A 110 10.57 4.14 -23.10
C SER A 110 9.14 3.59 -23.03
N SER A 111 8.20 4.37 -22.47
CA SER A 111 6.81 3.92 -22.30
C SER A 111 6.10 3.73 -23.64
N ILE A 112 5.08 2.87 -23.68
CA ILE A 112 4.20 2.66 -24.84
C ILE A 112 2.74 2.94 -24.48
N PRO A 113 1.86 3.25 -25.45
CA PRO A 113 0.43 3.32 -25.19
C PRO A 113 -0.12 2.00 -24.60
N ALA A 114 -0.93 2.08 -23.55
CA ALA A 114 -1.49 0.90 -22.87
C ALA A 114 -2.25 -0.03 -23.83
N GLY A 115 -3.02 0.53 -24.78
CA GLY A 115 -3.76 -0.23 -25.80
C GLY A 115 -2.89 -0.98 -26.81
N THR A 116 -1.57 -0.75 -26.82
CA THR A 116 -0.60 -1.49 -27.65
C THR A 116 0.21 -2.52 -26.85
N ALA A 117 0.16 -2.44 -25.52
CA ALA A 117 0.86 -3.37 -24.67
C ALA A 117 0.22 -4.76 -24.75
N SER A 118 1.05 -5.79 -24.59
CA SER A 118 0.64 -7.18 -24.62
C SER A 118 1.41 -7.97 -23.57
N TYR A 119 0.93 -9.15 -23.21
CA TYR A 119 1.66 -10.05 -22.32
C TYR A 119 3.11 -10.32 -22.80
N PRO A 120 3.37 -10.69 -24.07
CA PRO A 120 4.73 -10.87 -24.55
C PRO A 120 5.59 -9.62 -24.42
N TRP A 121 5.02 -8.43 -24.62
CA TRP A 121 5.74 -7.17 -24.41
C TRP A 121 6.10 -6.98 -22.93
N LEU A 122 5.15 -7.17 -22.01
CA LEU A 122 5.39 -7.05 -20.56
C LEU A 122 6.52 -7.98 -20.11
N VAL A 123 6.47 -9.25 -20.50
CA VAL A 123 7.52 -10.24 -20.17
C VAL A 123 8.86 -9.85 -20.79
N ALA A 124 8.88 -9.39 -22.05
CA ALA A 124 10.11 -8.96 -22.72
C ALA A 124 10.75 -7.72 -22.08
N GLN A 125 9.94 -6.84 -21.48
CA GLN A 125 10.42 -5.70 -20.69
C GLN A 125 10.78 -6.08 -19.24
N GLY A 126 10.60 -7.34 -18.85
CA GLY A 126 10.97 -7.85 -17.53
C GLY A 126 9.90 -7.62 -16.46
N ALA A 127 8.64 -7.39 -16.82
CA ALA A 127 7.55 -7.28 -15.86
C ALA A 127 7.40 -8.56 -15.04
N GLN A 128 7.14 -8.41 -13.75
CA GLN A 128 7.11 -9.52 -12.82
C GLN A 128 5.73 -9.73 -12.20
N GLY A 129 5.41 -11.00 -11.99
CA GLY A 129 4.33 -11.43 -11.13
C GLY A 129 4.71 -11.31 -9.65
N LYS A 130 3.81 -11.81 -8.82
CA LYS A 130 4.02 -11.98 -7.38
C LYS A 130 3.81 -13.43 -6.99
N ARG A 131 4.61 -13.91 -6.04
CA ARG A 131 4.38 -15.19 -5.34
C ARG A 131 4.51 -15.02 -3.84
N ILE A 132 3.85 -15.91 -3.10
CA ILE A 132 4.01 -15.99 -1.65
C ILE A 132 5.40 -16.53 -1.36
N VAL A 133 6.21 -15.76 -0.62
CA VAL A 133 7.55 -16.17 -0.18
C VAL A 133 7.66 -16.35 1.34
N GLY A 134 6.58 -16.02 2.08
CA GLY A 134 6.53 -16.25 3.51
C GLY A 134 5.35 -15.55 4.19
N SER A 135 5.45 -15.42 5.50
CA SER A 135 4.54 -14.62 6.31
C SER A 135 5.34 -13.84 7.34
N ARG A 136 4.84 -12.66 7.72
CA ARG A 136 5.42 -11.81 8.76
C ARG A 136 4.44 -11.73 9.92
N ALA A 137 4.92 -12.04 11.12
CA ALA A 137 4.13 -11.87 12.33
C ALA A 137 3.93 -10.38 12.60
N THR A 138 2.70 -9.98 12.95
CA THR A 138 2.44 -8.61 13.37
C THR A 138 3.31 -8.29 14.59
N PRO A 139 4.16 -7.25 14.54
CA PRO A 139 5.01 -6.88 15.67
C PRO A 139 4.17 -6.62 16.92
N SER A 140 4.43 -7.38 18.00
CA SER A 140 3.87 -7.07 19.32
C SER A 140 4.34 -5.69 19.74
N SER A 141 3.42 -4.80 20.08
CA SER A 141 3.68 -3.38 20.39
C SER A 141 4.44 -3.17 21.70
N SER A 142 5.66 -3.68 21.80
CA SER A 142 6.54 -3.60 22.98
C SER A 142 7.96 -3.16 22.64
N SER A 143 8.18 -2.46 21.52
CA SER A 143 9.42 -1.69 21.34
C SER A 143 9.22 -0.26 21.83
N GLU A 144 10.00 0.07 22.87
CA GLU A 144 10.19 1.41 23.41
C GLU A 144 10.87 2.33 22.38
N GLU A 145 10.71 3.65 22.57
CA GLU A 145 11.37 4.78 21.87
C GLU A 145 10.83 5.11 20.47
N ASP A 146 9.79 5.93 20.34
CA ASP A 146 9.95 7.39 20.27
C ASP A 146 9.00 8.09 21.26
N GLY A 147 9.49 8.30 22.48
CA GLY A 147 8.79 8.97 23.55
C GLY A 147 8.96 10.48 23.41
N LEU A 148 7.86 11.20 23.15
CA LEU A 148 7.48 12.48 23.80
C LEU A 148 6.32 13.21 23.09
N ALA A 149 5.93 12.85 21.87
CA ALA A 149 4.72 13.41 21.23
C ALA A 149 3.40 12.78 21.73
N ARG A 150 3.47 11.90 22.74
CA ARG A 150 2.53 10.78 22.92
C ARG A 150 1.81 10.74 24.28
N ARG A 151 1.63 11.86 24.99
CA ARG A 151 0.96 11.83 26.32
C ARG A 151 -0.28 12.71 26.52
N ALA A 152 -0.58 13.69 25.67
CA ALA A 152 -1.80 14.51 25.83
C ALA A 152 -2.97 14.08 24.91
N ASP A 153 -2.71 13.61 23.68
CA ASP A 153 -3.72 13.08 22.74
C ASP A 153 -3.92 11.55 22.84
N ALA A 154 -3.20 10.91 23.76
CA ALA A 154 -2.87 9.49 23.74
C ALA A 154 -3.97 8.52 24.17
N LEU A 155 -5.12 9.02 24.62
CA LEU A 155 -6.28 8.20 24.95
C LEU A 155 -7.32 8.13 23.82
N ALA A 156 -7.34 9.11 22.89
CA ALA A 156 -8.30 9.14 21.79
C ALA A 156 -7.84 8.34 20.54
N LYS A 157 -6.52 8.12 20.35
CA LYS A 157 -5.93 7.42 19.20
C LYS A 157 -5.77 5.90 19.35
N ARG A 158 -6.39 5.27 20.36
CA ARG A 158 -6.40 3.79 20.48
C ARG A 158 -7.31 3.10 19.47
N THR A 159 -7.89 3.87 18.56
CA THR A 159 -8.65 3.42 17.40
C THR A 159 -7.99 4.04 16.16
N HIS A 160 -7.89 3.28 15.07
CA HIS A 160 -7.71 3.74 13.68
C HIS A 160 -6.31 3.62 13.02
N TYR A 161 -6.21 2.62 12.11
CA TYR A 161 -5.46 2.62 10.84
C TYR A 161 -3.95 2.91 10.88
N HIS A 162 -3.15 1.98 11.43
CA HIS A 162 -1.68 2.01 11.33
C HIS A 162 -1.15 0.97 10.34
N TYR A 163 -0.01 1.26 9.71
CA TYR A 163 0.75 0.34 8.88
C TYR A 163 2.21 0.32 9.33
N TYR A 164 2.98 -0.68 8.90
CA TYR A 164 4.41 -0.71 9.15
C TYR A 164 5.19 -0.36 7.88
N ALA A 165 6.24 0.44 8.02
CA ALA A 165 7.17 0.76 6.95
C ALA A 165 8.55 0.19 7.27
N TYR A 166 9.17 -0.45 6.28
CA TYR A 166 10.51 -1.02 6.33
C TYR A 166 11.35 -0.24 5.32
N LEU A 167 12.26 0.58 5.82
CA LEU A 167 13.05 1.51 5.02
C LEU A 167 14.50 1.03 5.00
N SER A 168 15.12 0.99 3.82
CA SER A 168 16.45 0.42 3.65
C SER A 168 17.36 1.30 2.79
N ASP A 169 18.59 1.51 3.26
CA ASP A 169 19.67 2.15 2.49
C ASP A 169 20.24 1.25 1.39
N TYR A 170 19.82 -0.02 1.36
CA TYR A 170 20.20 -1.01 0.35
C TYR A 170 19.03 -1.35 -0.57
N ALA A 171 19.33 -1.78 -1.80
CA ALA A 171 18.35 -2.14 -2.84
C ALA A 171 17.71 -3.53 -2.66
N SER A 172 17.52 -4.00 -1.42
CA SER A 172 17.04 -5.36 -1.15
C SER A 172 15.95 -5.45 -0.08
N CYS A 173 15.46 -4.32 0.43
CA CYS A 173 14.57 -4.24 1.60
C CYS A 173 15.00 -5.15 2.77
N ALA A 174 16.31 -5.45 2.85
CA ALA A 174 16.89 -6.34 3.84
C ALA A 174 17.22 -5.63 5.15
N ASN A 175 17.24 -4.28 5.15
CA ASN A 175 17.39 -3.49 6.36
C ASN A 175 16.02 -3.28 7.00
N GLU A 176 15.86 -3.75 8.23
CA GLU A 176 14.55 -3.99 8.88
C GLU A 176 14.15 -2.89 9.86
N ASP A 177 14.63 -1.65 9.67
CA ASP A 177 14.21 -0.53 10.51
C ASP A 177 12.68 -0.39 10.44
N LEU A 178 12.04 -0.83 11.53
CA LEU A 178 10.60 -0.94 11.63
C LEU A 178 10.03 0.40 12.10
N TYR A 179 9.22 0.98 11.25
CA TYR A 179 8.49 2.20 11.59
C TYR A 179 7.00 1.93 11.69
N VAL A 180 6.42 2.21 12.86
CA VAL A 180 4.97 2.28 13.02
C VAL A 180 4.48 3.61 12.49
N ARG A 181 3.53 3.57 11.56
CA ARG A 181 3.02 4.73 10.84
C ARG A 181 1.50 4.74 10.85
N PHE A 182 0.93 5.93 10.83
CA PHE A 182 -0.52 6.12 10.86
C PHE A 182 -0.98 6.59 9.48
N GLY A 183 -2.12 6.06 9.04
CA GLY A 183 -2.70 6.43 7.76
C GLY A 183 -2.99 7.93 7.67
N SER A 184 -3.00 8.44 6.44
CA SER A 184 -3.27 9.84 6.09
C SER A 184 -2.28 10.84 6.69
N THR A 185 -1.06 10.39 7.01
CA THR A 185 0.06 11.23 7.47
C THR A 185 1.21 11.12 6.48
N CYS A 186 1.77 12.28 6.08
CA CYS A 186 2.99 12.33 5.28
C CYS A 186 4.22 12.20 6.18
N TYR A 187 5.13 11.30 5.83
CA TYR A 187 6.38 11.07 6.54
C TYR A 187 7.55 11.46 5.64
N ASN A 188 8.37 12.40 6.10
CA ASN A 188 9.48 12.98 5.35
C ASN A 188 10.81 12.68 6.04
N HIS A 189 11.84 12.41 5.25
CA HIS A 189 13.19 12.12 5.73
C HIS A 189 14.21 13.02 5.04
N ALA A 190 15.26 13.42 5.78
CA ALA A 190 16.35 14.24 5.25
C ALA A 190 17.31 13.45 4.36
N SER A 191 17.39 12.13 4.53
CA SER A 191 18.16 11.22 3.68
C SER A 191 17.23 10.36 2.84
N ALA A 192 17.72 9.92 1.68
CA ALA A 192 17.00 8.99 0.82
C ALA A 192 17.21 7.55 1.28
N TYR A 193 16.16 6.75 1.18
CA TYR A 193 16.25 5.29 1.22
C TYR A 193 16.35 4.74 -0.19
N ALA A 194 17.15 3.68 -0.37
CA ALA A 194 17.31 3.00 -1.65
C ALA A 194 16.14 2.04 -1.93
N SER A 195 15.50 1.51 -0.88
CA SER A 195 14.28 0.73 -1.05
C SER A 195 13.33 0.85 0.14
N VAL A 196 12.05 0.59 -0.14
CA VAL A 196 10.97 0.63 0.84
C VAL A 196 10.01 -0.54 0.68
N GLN A 197 9.44 -0.99 1.79
CA GLN A 197 8.39 -2.00 1.85
C GLN A 197 7.36 -1.60 2.90
N PHE A 198 6.09 -1.93 2.66
CA PHE A 198 4.99 -1.58 3.56
C PHE A 198 4.13 -2.79 3.90
N ASP A 199 3.77 -2.91 5.18
CA ASP A 199 2.93 -4.00 5.71
C ASP A 199 1.56 -3.44 6.11
N ASN A 200 0.54 -4.00 5.47
CA ASN A 200 -0.85 -3.78 5.77
C ASN A 200 -1.38 -4.91 6.66
N VAL A 201 -1.45 -4.64 7.96
CA VAL A 201 -2.00 -5.55 8.98
C VAL A 201 -3.52 -5.46 9.13
N PHE A 202 -4.22 -4.73 8.25
CA PHE A 202 -5.68 -4.70 8.26
C PHE A 202 -6.24 -5.81 7.38
N SER A 203 -7.14 -6.62 7.94
CA SER A 203 -7.78 -7.74 7.23
C SER A 203 -8.91 -7.35 6.28
N SER A 204 -9.41 -6.12 6.38
CA SER A 204 -10.58 -5.65 5.63
C SER A 204 -10.36 -4.40 4.78
N LYS A 205 -9.12 -3.88 4.74
CA LYS A 205 -8.81 -2.63 4.05
C LYS A 205 -7.61 -2.77 3.15
N ILE A 206 -7.63 -2.02 2.05
CA ILE A 206 -6.51 -1.86 1.15
C ILE A 206 -5.72 -0.64 1.61
N LEU A 207 -4.40 -0.78 1.69
CA LEU A 207 -3.48 0.31 1.96
C LEU A 207 -2.95 0.84 0.62
N THR A 208 -3.34 2.07 0.27
CA THR A 208 -2.79 2.80 -0.87
C THR A 208 -1.56 3.56 -0.42
N MET A 209 -0.41 3.19 -0.97
CA MET A 209 0.87 3.84 -0.71
C MET A 209 1.19 4.85 -1.80
N LYS A 210 1.79 5.96 -1.37
CA LYS A 210 2.43 6.97 -2.23
C LYS A 210 3.86 7.14 -1.74
N ILE A 211 4.82 7.11 -2.66
CA ILE A 211 6.26 7.32 -2.38
C ILE A 211 6.80 8.40 -3.32
N TRP A 212 7.62 9.30 -2.79
CA TRP A 212 8.20 10.42 -3.54
C TRP A 212 9.74 10.37 -3.51
N PRO A 213 10.38 10.77 -4.63
CA PRO A 213 11.83 10.93 -4.71
C PRO A 213 12.30 12.27 -4.11
N HIS A 214 11.50 12.92 -3.26
CA HIS A 214 11.83 14.18 -2.60
C HIS A 214 11.37 14.24 -1.14
N HIS A 215 12.00 15.10 -0.34
CA HIS A 215 11.78 15.29 1.11
C HIS A 215 10.39 15.85 1.48
N GLN A 216 9.49 16.02 0.53
CA GLN A 216 8.15 16.56 0.72
C GLN A 216 7.17 15.73 -0.11
N CYS A 217 6.06 15.29 0.49
CA CYS A 217 4.98 14.55 -0.19
C CYS A 217 4.16 15.40 -1.20
N SER A 218 4.82 16.28 -1.94
CA SER A 218 4.24 17.17 -2.95
C SER A 218 5.21 17.51 -4.09
N LYS A 219 6.40 16.88 -4.12
CA LYS A 219 7.45 17.18 -5.10
C LYS A 219 7.93 15.91 -5.80
N GLY A 220 8.21 16.00 -7.10
CA GLY A 220 8.60 14.86 -7.90
C GLY A 220 7.44 14.02 -8.40
N ASN A 221 7.75 13.16 -9.36
CA ASN A 221 6.86 12.12 -9.84
C ASN A 221 6.60 11.09 -8.73
N VAL A 222 5.42 11.17 -8.11
CA VAL A 222 5.00 10.22 -7.08
C VAL A 222 4.69 8.87 -7.71
N ARG A 223 5.15 7.80 -7.06
CA ARG A 223 4.73 6.44 -7.38
C ARG A 223 3.69 5.97 -6.37
N LYS A 224 2.60 5.40 -6.88
CA LYS A 224 1.43 4.95 -6.14
C LYS A 224 1.21 3.46 -6.36
N PHE A 225 0.92 2.72 -5.31
CA PHE A 225 0.64 1.28 -5.39
C PHE A 225 -0.26 0.83 -4.24
N THR A 226 -0.85 -0.35 -4.35
CA THR A 226 -1.77 -0.90 -3.36
C THR A 226 -1.14 -2.07 -2.63
N VAL A 227 -1.44 -2.19 -1.35
CA VAL A 227 -1.07 -3.33 -0.50
C VAL A 227 -2.35 -3.96 0.01
N GLY A 228 -2.54 -5.23 -0.33
CA GLY A 228 -3.74 -5.98 0.02
C GLY A 228 -3.93 -6.14 1.52
N PRO A 229 -5.14 -6.53 1.96
CA PRO A 229 -5.37 -6.86 3.35
C PRO A 229 -4.41 -7.95 3.84
N ASN A 230 -3.94 -7.85 5.09
CA ASN A 230 -2.97 -8.77 5.71
C ASN A 230 -1.81 -9.15 4.77
N SER A 231 -1.19 -8.15 4.16
CA SER A 231 -0.16 -8.37 3.15
C SER A 231 0.97 -7.36 3.28
N VAL A 232 2.15 -7.80 2.87
CA VAL A 232 3.34 -6.97 2.74
C VAL A 232 3.59 -6.73 1.27
N SER A 233 3.88 -5.48 0.89
CA SER A 233 4.24 -5.14 -0.48
C SER A 233 5.53 -5.86 -0.90
N SER A 234 5.68 -6.09 -2.21
CA SER A 234 7.00 -6.40 -2.76
C SER A 234 7.97 -5.24 -2.49
N CYS A 235 9.27 -5.53 -2.50
CA CYS A 235 10.28 -4.50 -2.28
C CYS A 235 10.23 -3.47 -3.41
N HIS A 236 10.12 -2.19 -3.06
CA HIS A 236 10.23 -1.09 -4.01
C HIS A 236 11.63 -0.50 -3.96
N THR A 237 12.43 -0.85 -4.96
CA THR A 237 13.80 -0.39 -5.20
C THR A 237 13.80 0.94 -5.96
N ARG A 238 13.29 1.98 -5.29
CA ARG A 238 13.25 3.35 -5.81
C ARG A 238 13.69 4.31 -4.72
N THR A 239 14.52 5.28 -5.09
CA THR A 239 14.92 6.38 -4.21
C THR A 239 13.69 7.04 -3.60
N THR A 240 13.56 6.93 -2.28
CA THR A 240 12.39 7.40 -1.53
C THR A 240 12.84 8.28 -0.39
N TYR A 241 12.35 9.51 -0.36
CA TYR A 241 12.62 10.47 0.72
C TYR A 241 11.37 10.74 1.56
N SER A 242 10.19 10.55 0.98
CA SER A 242 8.93 10.71 1.70
C SER A 242 7.87 9.74 1.20
N TYR A 243 6.92 9.43 2.07
CA TYR A 243 5.83 8.52 1.77
C TYR A 243 4.57 8.83 2.59
N HIS A 244 3.45 8.32 2.10
CA HIS A 244 2.14 8.48 2.69
C HIS A 244 1.29 7.24 2.40
N GLY A 245 0.74 6.63 3.45
CA GLY A 245 -0.21 5.53 3.34
C GLY A 245 -1.63 6.01 3.65
N HIS A 246 -2.62 5.56 2.89
CA HIS A 246 -4.04 5.80 3.17
C HIS A 246 -4.84 4.50 3.05
N TYR A 247 -5.84 4.35 3.91
CA TYR A 247 -6.67 3.15 3.95
C TYR A 247 -8.01 3.38 3.26
N ALA A 248 -8.24 2.64 2.19
CA ALA A 248 -9.54 2.55 1.54
C ALA A 248 -10.25 1.26 1.96
N SER A 249 -11.57 1.32 2.15
CA SER A 249 -12.37 0.12 2.29
C SER A 249 -12.33 -0.67 0.98
N CYS A 250 -12.27 -2.00 1.07
CA CYS A 250 -12.40 -2.82 -0.13
C CYS A 250 -13.82 -2.66 -0.70
N SER A 251 -13.93 -2.42 -2.01
CA SER A 251 -15.19 -2.58 -2.75
C SER A 251 -15.33 -3.98 -3.37
N CYS A 252 -14.44 -4.90 -2.98
CA CYS A 252 -14.66 -6.33 -3.10
C CYS A 252 -15.84 -6.76 -2.20
#